data_AF-A0A4Z1H5C3-F1
#
_entry.id   AF-A0A4Z1H5C3-F1
#
_cell.length_a   1.000
_cell.length_b   1.000
_cell.length_c   1.000
_cell.angle_alpha   90.00
_cell.angle_beta   90.00
_cell.angle_gamma   90.00
#
_symmetry.space_group_name_H-M   'P 1'
#
loop_
_entity.id
_entity.type
_entity.pdbx_description
1 polymer ?
#
loop_
_entity_poly.entity_id
_entity_poly.type
_entity_poly.pdbx_seq_one_letter_code
_entity_poly.pdbx_strand_id
1 'polypeptide(L)'
;MTNLSKTNGFPLSKGSIDLLLLLPHYLDNIEDFIHLSSSCKTLHDIYTEHPPLAGLLFELAAASSLEISGPKPHFLIAGVACQIVEWAIQTPENRIEFHESFRTEGTFGLFELCKKRGKLTLDEIRDLVDRKSTLRSLVSIHWQRMNRIVNSEHIAMLPYLQIAMFGGLFAASVRSFCEPGVTNPLHINIRLDWWVKCLPDLSRNDSWDIINAQPSWIGGR
;
A
#
# COMPACT_ATOMS: atom_id res chain seq x y z
N MET A 1 25.36 -15.88 -11.96
CA MET A 1 26.47 -15.36 -11.13
C MET A 1 27.28 -14.39 -11.98
N THR A 2 26.86 -13.13 -11.98
CA THR A 2 27.51 -12.06 -12.75
C THR A 2 28.61 -11.44 -11.89
N ASN A 3 29.82 -11.34 -12.46
CA ASN A 3 31.01 -10.83 -11.77
C ASN A 3 30.89 -9.30 -11.60
N LEU A 4 30.55 -8.85 -10.38
CA LEU A 4 30.48 -7.43 -9.99
C LEU A 4 31.87 -6.76 -9.85
N SER A 5 32.96 -7.41 -10.26
CA SER A 5 34.34 -6.94 -10.08
C SER A 5 34.87 -6.02 -11.19
N LYS A 6 34.03 -5.60 -12.15
CA LYS A 6 34.48 -4.88 -13.37
C LYS A 6 34.08 -3.39 -13.43
N THR A 7 33.63 -2.79 -12.35
CA THR A 7 33.40 -1.34 -12.29
C THR A 7 34.53 -0.65 -11.51
N ASN A 8 35.20 0.31 -12.15
CA ASN A 8 36.32 1.09 -11.61
C ASN A 8 35.92 2.09 -10.50
N GLY A 9 35.04 1.69 -9.58
CA GLY A 9 34.65 2.48 -8.41
C GLY A 9 34.55 1.55 -7.21
N PHE A 10 35.38 1.80 -6.20
CA PHE A 10 35.49 1.11 -4.90
C PHE A 10 35.18 -0.41 -4.92
N PRO A 11 36.20 -1.29 -4.80
CA PRO A 11 35.95 -2.73 -4.70
C PRO A 11 35.29 -3.03 -3.35
N LEU A 12 33.97 -2.95 -3.32
CA LEU A 12 33.18 -3.46 -2.21
C LEU A 12 33.38 -4.97 -2.20
N SER A 13 34.08 -5.46 -1.17
CA SER A 13 34.21 -6.90 -0.94
C SER A 13 32.82 -7.53 -0.86
N LYS A 14 32.70 -8.83 -1.17
CA LYS A 14 31.39 -9.52 -1.16
C LYS A 14 30.63 -9.34 0.17
N GLY A 15 31.34 -9.29 1.31
CA GLY A 15 30.74 -9.04 2.62
C GLY A 15 30.28 -7.58 2.85
N SER A 16 30.76 -6.63 2.04
CA SER A 16 30.29 -5.25 2.07
C SER A 16 28.93 -5.10 1.41
N ILE A 17 28.60 -5.92 0.40
CA ILE A 17 27.30 -5.88 -0.30
C ILE A 17 26.17 -6.32 0.64
N ASP A 18 26.39 -7.37 1.44
CA ASP A 18 25.41 -7.86 2.40
C ASP A 18 25.02 -6.78 3.43
N LEU A 19 25.98 -5.97 3.88
CA LEU A 19 25.71 -4.84 4.77
C LEU A 19 24.88 -3.75 4.08
N LEU A 20 25.16 -3.46 2.81
CA LEU A 20 24.40 -2.48 2.05
C LEU A 20 22.95 -2.94 1.81
N LEU A 21 22.72 -4.23 1.58
CA LEU A 21 21.37 -4.79 1.42
C LEU A 21 20.53 -4.74 2.72
N LEU A 22 21.18 -4.65 3.88
CA LEU A 22 20.49 -4.51 5.17
C LEU A 22 20.09 -3.07 5.50
N LEU A 23 20.76 -2.07 4.92
CA LEU A 23 20.51 -0.66 5.23
C LEU A 23 19.03 -0.23 5.15
N PRO A 24 18.22 -0.69 4.18
CA PRO A 24 16.81 -0.30 4.11
C PRO A 24 15.98 -0.63 5.36
N HIS A 25 16.39 -1.63 6.16
CA HIS A 25 15.69 -2.02 7.39
C HIS A 25 15.91 -1.03 8.55
N TYR A 26 16.89 -0.14 8.42
CA TYR A 26 17.25 0.86 9.44
C TYR A 26 16.78 2.26 9.07
N LEU A 27 15.94 2.38 8.03
CA LEU A 27 15.38 3.63 7.57
C LEU A 27 14.01 3.86 8.21
N ASP A 28 13.67 5.12 8.48
CA ASP A 28 12.41 5.44 9.15
C ASP A 28 11.25 5.51 8.16
N ASN A 29 11.51 5.82 6.89
CA ASN A 29 10.49 6.02 5.88
C ASN A 29 10.98 5.78 4.43
N ILE A 30 10.05 5.84 3.48
CA ILE A 30 10.33 5.58 2.06
C ILE A 30 11.19 6.69 1.44
N GLU A 31 11.12 7.91 1.95
CA GLU A 31 11.93 9.03 1.44
C GLU A 31 13.41 8.84 1.76
N ASP A 32 13.72 8.40 2.97
CA ASP A 32 15.08 8.03 3.37
C ASP A 32 15.63 6.96 2.43
N PHE A 33 14.79 5.98 2.04
CA PHE A 33 15.19 4.96 1.08
C PHE A 33 15.42 5.52 -0.33
N ILE A 34 14.54 6.40 -0.80
CA ILE A 34 14.72 7.08 -2.10
C ILE A 34 16.01 7.91 -2.10
N HIS A 35 16.28 8.66 -1.03
CA HIS A 35 17.52 9.43 -0.87
C HIS A 35 18.76 8.54 -0.80
N LEU A 36 18.71 7.44 -0.03
CA LEU A 36 19.80 6.47 0.05
C LEU A 36 20.09 5.86 -1.33
N SER A 37 19.06 5.42 -2.04
CA SER A 37 19.19 4.78 -3.35
C SER A 37 19.67 5.74 -4.44
N SER A 38 19.46 7.04 -4.28
CA SER A 38 19.88 8.08 -5.24
C SER A 38 21.20 8.76 -4.86
N SER A 39 21.76 8.45 -3.68
CA SER A 39 22.98 9.10 -3.17
C SER A 39 24.25 8.76 -3.97
N CYS A 40 24.34 7.54 -4.53
CA CYS A 40 25.45 7.15 -5.39
C CYS A 40 25.04 6.05 -6.39
N LYS A 41 25.78 5.97 -7.51
CA LYS A 41 25.51 4.97 -8.57
C LYS A 41 25.58 3.54 -8.06
N THR A 42 26.54 3.23 -7.18
CA THR A 42 26.70 1.88 -6.64
C THR A 42 25.49 1.43 -5.82
N LEU A 43 24.95 2.29 -4.94
CA LEU A 43 23.74 1.97 -4.18
C LEU A 43 22.51 1.90 -5.09
N HIS A 44 22.43 2.80 -6.07
CA HIS A 44 21.37 2.76 -7.07
C HIS A 44 21.35 1.43 -7.82
N ASP A 45 22.51 0.99 -8.32
CA ASP A 45 22.67 -0.25 -9.07
C ASP A 45 22.36 -1.46 -8.17
N ILE A 46 22.88 -1.48 -6.93
CA ILE A 46 22.61 -2.56 -5.96
C ILE A 46 21.11 -2.69 -5.68
N TYR A 47 20.40 -1.61 -5.38
CA TYR A 47 18.96 -1.69 -5.06
C TYR A 47 18.08 -1.87 -6.29
N THR A 48 18.59 -1.57 -7.48
CA THR A 48 17.90 -1.90 -8.74
C THR A 48 18.03 -3.39 -9.06
N GLU A 49 19.22 -3.98 -8.87
CA GLU A 49 19.44 -5.42 -9.05
C GLU A 49 18.85 -6.27 -7.91
N HIS A 50 18.83 -5.71 -6.70
CA HIS A 50 18.38 -6.35 -5.46
C HIS A 50 17.41 -5.43 -4.70
N PRO A 51 16.17 -5.28 -5.19
CA PRO A 51 15.19 -4.44 -4.53
C PRO A 51 14.83 -5.00 -3.15
N PRO A 52 14.53 -4.13 -2.16
CA PRO A 52 14.04 -4.57 -0.87
C PRO A 52 12.75 -5.38 -0.99
N LEU A 53 12.46 -6.18 0.04
CA LEU A 53 11.20 -6.90 0.12
C LEU A 53 10.02 -5.94 0.04
N ALA A 54 8.99 -6.29 -0.74
CA ALA A 54 7.79 -5.48 -0.90
C ALA A 54 7.16 -5.10 0.44
N GLY A 55 7.16 -6.03 1.41
CA GLY A 55 6.65 -5.75 2.76
C GLY A 55 7.41 -4.63 3.48
N LEU A 56 8.73 -4.54 3.31
CA LEU A 56 9.53 -3.44 3.85
C LEU A 56 9.19 -2.13 3.15
N LEU A 57 9.01 -2.14 1.82
CA LEU A 57 8.58 -0.95 1.07
C LEU A 57 7.18 -0.48 1.52
N PHE A 58 6.27 -1.40 1.83
CA PHE A 58 4.98 -1.08 2.44
C PHE A 58 5.12 -0.39 3.80
N GLU A 59 5.99 -0.91 4.67
CA GLU A 59 6.25 -0.32 6.00
C GLU A 59 6.86 1.07 5.89
N LEU A 60 7.90 1.23 5.07
CA LEU A 60 8.54 2.52 4.81
C LEU A 60 7.54 3.53 4.21
N ALA A 61 6.71 3.11 3.25
CA ALA A 61 5.68 3.96 2.66
C ALA A 61 4.57 4.30 3.66
N ALA A 62 4.20 3.37 4.54
CA ALA A 62 3.27 3.59 5.63
C ALA A 62 3.86 4.41 6.79
N ALA A 63 5.18 4.59 6.86
CA ALA A 63 5.85 5.45 7.82
C ALA A 63 6.11 6.88 7.30
N SER A 64 6.17 7.09 5.97
CA SER A 64 6.28 8.40 5.28
C SER A 64 5.50 9.58 5.94
N SER A 65 6.20 10.57 6.47
CA SER A 65 5.55 11.76 7.04
C SER A 65 4.95 12.68 5.96
N LEU A 66 5.29 12.47 4.70
CA LEU A 66 4.79 13.27 3.60
C LEU A 66 3.33 12.94 3.28
N GLU A 67 2.64 13.94 2.73
CA GLU A 67 1.38 13.78 2.00
C GLU A 67 1.52 12.89 0.75
N ILE A 68 2.53 12.04 0.64
CA ILE A 68 2.71 11.09 -0.44
C ILE A 68 1.82 9.86 -0.19
N SER A 69 1.70 9.42 1.07
CA SER A 69 0.96 8.19 1.44
C SER A 69 -0.34 8.41 2.22
N GLY A 70 -0.72 9.66 2.50
CA GLY A 70 -1.98 9.96 3.21
C GLY A 70 -3.25 9.79 2.34
N PRO A 71 -4.40 9.42 2.89
CA PRO A 71 -4.61 8.81 4.18
C PRO A 71 -4.09 7.37 4.25
N LYS A 72 -3.24 7.12 5.24
CA LYS A 72 -2.69 5.80 5.54
C LYS A 72 -3.71 4.98 6.33
N PRO A 73 -3.70 3.65 6.22
CA PRO A 73 -3.07 2.81 5.20
C PRO A 73 -3.90 2.74 3.89
N HIS A 74 -5.07 3.39 3.85
CA HIS A 74 -6.05 3.29 2.77
C HIS A 74 -5.48 3.52 1.38
N PHE A 75 -4.59 4.50 1.23
CA PHE A 75 -3.96 4.81 -0.04
C PHE A 75 -3.11 3.65 -0.58
N LEU A 76 -2.29 3.04 0.28
CA LEU A 76 -1.46 1.90 -0.10
C LEU A 76 -2.32 0.67 -0.42
N ILE A 77 -3.35 0.42 0.38
CA ILE A 77 -4.29 -0.68 0.14
C ILE A 77 -5.00 -0.47 -1.20
N ALA A 78 -5.49 0.75 -1.49
CA ALA A 78 -6.15 1.08 -2.74
C ALA A 78 -5.25 0.78 -3.94
N GLY A 79 -3.95 1.04 -3.79
CA GLY A 79 -2.96 0.81 -4.84
C GLY A 79 -2.77 -0.64 -5.23
N VAL A 80 -2.84 -1.56 -4.27
CA VAL A 80 -2.61 -3.00 -4.50
C VAL A 80 -3.86 -3.85 -4.42
N ALA A 81 -5.04 -3.27 -4.14
CA ALA A 81 -6.29 -3.99 -3.93
C ALA A 81 -6.60 -5.03 -5.04
N CYS A 82 -6.38 -4.67 -6.31
CA CYS A 82 -6.53 -5.58 -7.44
C CYS A 82 -5.60 -6.78 -7.36
N GLN A 83 -4.33 -6.58 -7.01
CA GLN A 83 -3.35 -7.65 -6.88
C GLN A 83 -3.74 -8.61 -5.75
N ILE A 84 -4.25 -8.06 -4.65
CA ILE A 84 -4.66 -8.85 -3.49
C ILE A 84 -5.89 -9.70 -3.81
N VAL A 85 -6.90 -9.17 -4.51
CA VAL A 85 -8.03 -10.02 -4.92
C VAL A 85 -7.58 -11.07 -5.93
N GLU A 86 -6.75 -10.73 -6.90
CA GLU A 86 -6.25 -11.67 -7.91
C GLU A 86 -5.47 -12.82 -7.26
N TRP A 87 -4.73 -12.54 -6.18
CA TRP A 87 -4.13 -13.57 -5.34
C TRP A 87 -5.17 -14.37 -4.54
N ALA A 88 -6.14 -13.69 -3.90
CA ALA A 88 -7.14 -14.31 -3.03
C ALA A 88 -8.04 -15.30 -3.76
N ILE A 89 -8.33 -15.07 -5.05
CA ILE A 89 -9.23 -15.93 -5.83
C ILE A 89 -8.53 -17.16 -6.44
N GLN A 90 -7.19 -17.24 -6.40
CA GLN A 90 -6.43 -18.34 -7.00
C GLN A 90 -6.67 -19.69 -6.31
N THR A 91 -6.78 -19.71 -4.98
CA THR A 91 -6.98 -20.93 -4.22
C THR A 91 -8.01 -20.74 -3.09
N PRO A 92 -8.69 -21.81 -2.65
CA PRO A 92 -9.57 -21.76 -1.48
C PRO A 92 -8.86 -21.29 -0.22
N GLU A 93 -7.60 -21.68 -0.03
CA GLU A 93 -6.80 -21.32 1.15
C GLU A 93 -6.50 -19.82 1.19
N ASN A 94 -6.12 -19.23 0.05
CA ASN A 94 -5.88 -17.78 -0.05
C ASN A 94 -7.15 -16.99 0.26
N ARG A 95 -8.31 -17.50 -0.18
CA ARG A 95 -9.61 -16.90 0.09
C ARG A 95 -9.95 -16.92 1.58
N ILE A 96 -9.67 -18.02 2.26
CA ILE A 96 -9.85 -18.15 3.70
C ILE A 96 -8.93 -17.17 4.43
N GLU A 97 -7.64 -17.12 4.07
CA GLU A 97 -6.69 -16.18 4.66
C GLU A 97 -7.16 -14.73 4.45
N PHE A 98 -7.57 -14.37 3.24
CA PHE A 98 -8.13 -13.04 2.96
C PHE A 98 -9.34 -12.72 3.83
N HIS A 99 -10.31 -13.64 3.90
CA HIS A 99 -11.55 -13.41 4.63
C HIS A 99 -11.30 -13.29 6.13
N GLU A 100 -10.50 -14.17 6.71
CA GLU A 100 -10.20 -14.16 8.15
C GLU A 100 -9.40 -12.92 8.57
N SER A 101 -8.39 -12.51 7.80
CA SER A 101 -7.64 -11.27 8.07
C SER A 101 -8.57 -10.06 8.07
N PHE A 102 -9.42 -9.93 7.04
CA PHE A 102 -10.35 -8.80 6.95
C PHE A 102 -11.45 -8.86 8.01
N ARG A 103 -12.01 -10.04 8.28
CA ARG A 103 -13.08 -10.24 9.25
C ARG A 103 -12.63 -9.99 10.69
N THR A 104 -11.39 -10.31 11.03
CA THR A 104 -10.87 -10.12 12.39
C THR A 104 -10.45 -8.67 12.62
N GLU A 105 -9.63 -8.11 11.72
CA GLU A 105 -8.93 -6.84 11.98
C GLU A 105 -9.34 -5.70 11.02
N GLY A 106 -10.29 -5.95 10.12
CA GLY A 106 -10.82 -4.93 9.21
C GLY A 106 -9.76 -4.38 8.25
N THR A 107 -9.71 -3.06 8.11
CA THR A 107 -8.74 -2.38 7.24
C THR A 107 -7.29 -2.64 7.68
N PHE A 108 -7.03 -2.84 8.99
CA PHE A 108 -5.69 -3.17 9.46
C PHE A 108 -5.26 -4.57 9.01
N GLY A 109 -6.13 -5.58 9.18
CA GLY A 109 -5.85 -6.93 8.67
C GLY A 109 -5.66 -6.96 7.16
N LEU A 110 -6.40 -6.11 6.43
CA LEU A 110 -6.20 -5.95 5.00
C LEU A 110 -4.85 -5.29 4.68
N PHE A 111 -4.41 -4.31 5.46
CA PHE A 111 -3.07 -3.72 5.33
C PHE A 111 -1.96 -4.73 5.56
N GLU A 112 -2.02 -5.52 6.64
CA GLU A 112 -1.04 -6.57 6.92
C GLU A 112 -1.01 -7.65 5.82
N LEU A 113 -2.17 -7.98 5.26
CA LEU A 113 -2.26 -8.86 4.10
C LEU A 113 -1.62 -8.23 2.85
N CYS A 114 -1.84 -6.93 2.62
CA CYS A 114 -1.18 -6.18 1.54
C CYS A 114 0.34 -6.18 1.72
N LYS A 115 0.84 -6.01 2.93
CA LYS A 115 2.27 -6.10 3.23
C LYS A 115 2.85 -7.48 2.92
N LYS A 116 2.11 -8.54 3.24
CA LYS A 116 2.54 -9.94 3.05
C LYS A 116 2.46 -10.41 1.59
N ARG A 117 1.43 -10.00 0.85
CA ARG A 117 1.08 -10.56 -0.47
C ARG A 117 1.16 -9.56 -1.61
N GLY A 118 1.11 -8.26 -1.31
CA GLY A 118 1.18 -7.19 -2.29
C GLY A 118 2.58 -7.09 -2.88
N LYS A 119 2.62 -6.77 -4.17
CA LYS A 119 3.85 -6.40 -4.87
C LYS A 119 3.82 -4.89 -4.97
N LEU A 120 4.66 -4.24 -4.17
CA LEU A 120 4.85 -2.81 -4.18
C LEU A 120 6.31 -2.53 -4.52
N THR A 121 6.52 -2.04 -5.73
CA THR A 121 7.80 -1.56 -6.25
C THR A 121 7.90 -0.04 -6.10
N LEU A 122 9.10 0.51 -6.25
CA LEU A 122 9.27 1.97 -6.26
C LEU A 122 8.52 2.66 -7.40
N ASP A 123 8.42 2.01 -8.56
CA ASP A 123 7.69 2.57 -9.70
C ASP A 123 6.17 2.54 -9.46
N GLU A 124 5.66 1.48 -8.82
CA GLU A 124 4.27 1.46 -8.36
C GLU A 124 4.03 2.52 -7.28
N ILE A 125 4.97 2.76 -6.36
CA ILE A 125 4.85 3.86 -5.38
C ILE A 125 4.76 5.20 -6.10
N ARG A 126 5.63 5.46 -7.10
CA ARG A 126 5.60 6.70 -7.90
C ARG A 126 4.28 6.88 -8.65
N ASP A 127 3.82 5.83 -9.33
CA ASP A 127 2.53 5.85 -10.05
C ASP A 127 1.35 6.07 -9.09
N LEU A 128 1.39 5.47 -7.90
CA LEU A 128 0.39 5.75 -6.88
C LEU A 128 0.37 7.22 -6.50
N VAL A 129 1.53 7.81 -6.23
CA VAL A 129 1.67 9.23 -5.88
C VAL A 129 1.13 10.13 -6.98
N ASP A 130 1.40 9.81 -8.24
CA ASP A 130 0.83 10.55 -9.37
C ASP A 130 -0.70 10.45 -9.39
N ARG A 131 -1.28 9.25 -9.19
CA ARG A 131 -2.73 9.06 -9.08
C ARG A 131 -3.33 9.81 -7.89
N LYS A 132 -2.58 9.97 -6.80
CA LYS A 132 -3.00 10.75 -5.64
C LYS A 132 -3.29 12.20 -6.00
N SER A 133 -2.44 12.82 -6.83
CA SER A 133 -2.64 14.20 -7.28
C SER A 133 -3.98 14.37 -8.01
N THR A 134 -4.34 13.40 -8.85
CA THR A 134 -5.63 13.36 -9.55
C THR A 134 -6.78 13.22 -8.56
N LEU A 135 -6.65 12.33 -7.58
CA LEU A 135 -7.65 12.13 -6.54
C LEU A 135 -7.88 13.40 -5.72
N ARG A 136 -6.79 14.09 -5.34
CA ARG A 136 -6.84 15.38 -4.65
C ARG A 136 -7.63 16.41 -5.46
N SER A 137 -7.38 16.53 -6.76
CA SER A 137 -8.14 17.45 -7.62
C SER A 137 -9.64 17.10 -7.66
N LEU A 138 -10.00 15.82 -7.74
CA LEU A 138 -11.40 15.39 -7.73
C LEU A 138 -12.09 15.71 -6.39
N VAL A 139 -11.39 15.47 -5.28
CA VAL A 139 -11.85 15.82 -3.93
C VAL A 139 -12.09 17.32 -3.82
N SER A 140 -11.14 18.14 -4.27
CA SER A 140 -11.29 19.60 -4.27
C SER A 140 -12.50 20.06 -5.07
N ILE A 141 -12.72 19.54 -6.29
CA ILE A 141 -13.86 19.90 -7.14
C ILE A 141 -15.19 19.49 -6.49
N HIS A 142 -15.29 18.26 -5.99
CA HIS A 142 -16.52 17.79 -5.35
C HIS A 142 -16.85 18.62 -4.10
N TRP A 143 -15.84 18.95 -3.31
CA TRP A 143 -16.03 19.70 -2.08
C TRP A 143 -16.41 21.16 -2.31
N GLN A 144 -15.81 21.80 -3.33
CA GLN A 144 -16.22 23.13 -3.81
C GLN A 144 -17.70 23.13 -4.19
N ARG A 145 -18.18 22.10 -4.92
CA ARG A 145 -19.60 21.99 -5.29
C ARG A 145 -20.53 21.82 -4.08
N MET A 146 -20.04 21.22 -3.00
CA MET A 146 -20.79 21.00 -1.77
C MET A 146 -20.81 22.22 -0.83
N ASN A 147 -20.12 23.32 -1.16
CA ASN A 147 -19.94 24.50 -0.29
C ASN A 147 -19.45 24.15 1.12
N ARG A 148 -18.63 23.11 1.25
CA ARG A 148 -18.06 22.70 2.52
C ARG A 148 -16.65 23.30 2.68
N ILE A 149 -16.23 23.54 3.91
CA ILE A 149 -14.84 23.92 4.24
C ILE A 149 -14.06 22.63 4.51
N VAL A 150 -12.88 22.46 3.91
CA VAL A 150 -12.02 21.30 4.15
C VAL A 150 -11.25 21.56 5.45
N ASN A 151 -11.60 20.84 6.52
CA ASN A 151 -10.85 20.93 7.79
C ASN A 151 -9.56 20.08 7.75
N SER A 152 -9.48 19.09 6.85
CA SER A 152 -8.28 18.27 6.61
C SER A 152 -8.39 17.53 5.28
N GLU A 153 -7.37 17.62 4.42
CA GLU A 153 -7.31 16.89 3.15
C GLU A 153 -7.41 15.37 3.36
N HIS A 154 -6.75 14.87 4.40
CA HIS A 154 -6.73 13.46 4.77
C HIS A 154 -8.15 12.91 5.00
N ILE A 155 -8.98 13.67 5.72
CA ILE A 155 -10.38 13.31 6.00
C ILE A 155 -11.20 13.36 4.71
N ALA A 156 -10.95 14.36 3.86
CA ALA A 156 -11.69 14.54 2.62
C ALA A 156 -11.40 13.44 1.58
N MET A 157 -10.18 12.89 1.56
CA MET A 157 -9.77 11.83 0.62
C MET A 157 -10.27 10.43 1.02
N LEU A 158 -10.51 10.18 2.31
CA LEU A 158 -10.81 8.85 2.84
C LEU A 158 -11.98 8.14 2.13
N PRO A 159 -13.16 8.76 1.92
CA PRO A 159 -14.27 8.08 1.25
C PRO A 159 -13.93 7.64 -0.17
N TYR A 160 -13.13 8.43 -0.88
CA TYR A 160 -12.75 8.12 -2.26
C TYR A 160 -11.75 6.98 -2.31
N LEU A 161 -10.86 6.88 -1.33
CA LEU A 161 -9.95 5.75 -1.22
C LEU A 161 -10.68 4.48 -0.82
N GLN A 162 -11.68 4.55 0.06
CA GLN A 162 -12.54 3.41 0.35
C GLN A 162 -13.30 2.94 -0.91
N ILE A 163 -13.78 3.86 -1.75
CA ILE A 163 -14.37 3.52 -3.05
C ILE A 163 -13.33 2.84 -3.97
N ALA A 164 -12.11 3.38 -4.05
CA ALA A 164 -11.04 2.80 -4.86
C ALA A 164 -10.64 1.40 -4.38
N MET A 165 -10.49 1.22 -3.07
CA MET A 165 -10.22 -0.09 -2.44
C MET A 165 -11.35 -1.08 -2.76
N PHE A 166 -12.61 -0.69 -2.57
CA PHE A 166 -13.76 -1.54 -2.89
C PHE A 166 -13.77 -1.93 -4.37
N GLY A 167 -13.59 -0.96 -5.26
CA GLY A 167 -13.52 -1.18 -6.70
C GLY A 167 -12.42 -2.16 -7.09
N GLY A 168 -11.23 -2.03 -6.49
CA GLY A 168 -10.12 -2.94 -6.71
C GLY A 168 -10.38 -4.35 -6.18
N LEU A 169 -10.82 -4.47 -4.92
CA LEU A 169 -11.06 -5.77 -4.28
C LEU A 169 -12.19 -6.56 -4.92
N PHE A 170 -13.19 -5.91 -5.50
CA PHE A 170 -14.33 -6.60 -6.11
C PHE A 170 -14.34 -6.54 -7.64
N ALA A 171 -13.25 -6.08 -8.27
CA ALA A 171 -13.09 -6.01 -9.72
C ALA A 171 -13.36 -7.37 -10.40
N ALA A 172 -12.90 -8.48 -9.80
CA ALA A 172 -13.14 -9.83 -10.31
C ALA A 172 -14.63 -10.18 -10.45
N SER A 173 -15.49 -9.54 -9.65
CA SER A 173 -16.94 -9.73 -9.74
C SER A 173 -17.56 -8.96 -10.89
N VAL A 174 -17.04 -7.76 -11.19
CA VAL A 174 -17.45 -7.01 -12.38
C VAL A 174 -17.04 -7.79 -13.62
N ARG A 175 -15.81 -8.31 -13.65
CA ARG A 175 -15.33 -9.20 -14.73
C ARG A 175 -16.22 -10.44 -14.87
N SER A 176 -16.55 -11.12 -13.77
CA SER A 176 -17.46 -12.28 -13.79
C SER A 176 -18.87 -11.95 -14.26
N PHE A 177 -19.35 -10.72 -14.06
CA PHE A 177 -20.65 -10.29 -14.57
C PHE A 177 -20.60 -10.07 -16.09
N CYS A 178 -19.54 -9.45 -16.59
CA CYS A 178 -19.33 -9.25 -18.03
C CYS A 178 -19.05 -10.57 -18.77
N GLU A 179 -18.31 -11.49 -18.14
CA GLU A 179 -17.91 -12.78 -18.70
C GLU A 179 -18.12 -13.91 -17.66
N PRO A 180 -19.34 -14.47 -17.57
CA PRO A 180 -19.66 -15.51 -16.60
C PRO A 180 -18.79 -16.77 -16.77
N GLY A 181 -18.20 -17.24 -15.68
CA GLY A 181 -17.40 -18.47 -15.63
C GLY A 181 -15.89 -18.28 -15.83
N VAL A 182 -15.43 -17.07 -16.18
CA VAL A 182 -14.00 -16.77 -16.37
C VAL A 182 -13.28 -16.54 -15.05
N THR A 183 -13.94 -15.93 -14.06
CA THR A 183 -13.37 -15.65 -12.74
C THR A 183 -14.28 -16.15 -11.64
N ASN A 184 -13.69 -16.61 -10.53
CA ASN A 184 -14.43 -16.95 -9.32
C ASN A 184 -14.39 -15.77 -8.33
N PRO A 185 -15.39 -14.87 -8.32
CA PRO A 185 -15.35 -13.66 -7.50
C PRO A 185 -15.33 -13.96 -6.00
N LEU A 186 -14.91 -12.98 -5.20
CA LEU A 186 -15.01 -13.05 -3.73
C LEU A 186 -16.48 -13.27 -3.30
N HIS A 187 -16.64 -14.01 -2.20
CA HIS A 187 -17.98 -14.35 -1.69
C HIS A 187 -18.75 -13.10 -1.28
N ILE A 188 -20.08 -13.10 -1.47
CA ILE A 188 -20.95 -11.95 -1.16
C ILE A 188 -20.83 -11.48 0.30
N ASN A 189 -20.61 -12.40 1.23
CA ASN A 189 -20.41 -12.09 2.65
C ASN A 189 -19.23 -11.13 2.89
N ILE A 190 -18.15 -11.25 2.11
CA ILE A 190 -16.98 -10.37 2.22
C ILE A 190 -17.37 -8.91 1.87
N ARG A 191 -18.29 -8.73 0.92
CA ARG A 191 -18.83 -7.39 0.63
C ARG A 191 -19.63 -6.87 1.81
N LEU A 192 -20.50 -7.69 2.41
CA LEU A 192 -21.28 -7.28 3.57
C LEU A 192 -20.37 -6.89 4.74
N ASP A 193 -19.33 -7.69 4.99
CA ASP A 193 -18.29 -7.37 5.98
C ASP A 193 -17.60 -6.04 5.64
N TRP A 194 -17.39 -5.74 4.36
CA TRP A 194 -16.85 -4.45 3.91
C TRP A 194 -17.78 -3.30 4.25
N TRP A 195 -19.08 -3.44 3.99
CA TRP A 195 -20.05 -2.41 4.36
C TRP A 195 -20.05 -2.16 5.88
N VAL A 196 -19.90 -3.21 6.69
CA VAL A 196 -19.85 -3.08 8.16
C VAL A 196 -18.56 -2.42 8.66
N LYS A 197 -17.40 -2.75 8.06
CA LYS A 197 -16.07 -2.38 8.59
C LYS A 197 -15.46 -1.12 7.99
N CYS A 198 -15.83 -0.78 6.75
CA CYS A 198 -15.15 0.27 5.99
C CYS A 198 -16.07 1.45 5.64
N LEU A 199 -17.38 1.37 5.85
CA LEU A 199 -18.21 2.57 5.72
C LEU A 199 -18.08 3.43 6.97
N PRO A 200 -17.89 4.74 6.79
CA PRO A 200 -17.95 5.67 7.90
C PRO A 200 -19.41 5.81 8.34
N ASP A 201 -19.84 4.99 9.31
CA ASP A 201 -20.92 5.39 10.20
C ASP A 201 -20.33 6.40 11.18
N LEU A 202 -20.94 7.58 11.30
CA LEU A 202 -20.53 8.65 12.22
C LEU A 202 -20.39 8.16 13.68
N SER A 203 -20.96 7.00 14.03
CA SER A 203 -21.00 6.42 15.36
C SER A 203 -20.02 5.27 15.64
N ARG A 204 -19.39 4.68 14.61
CA ARG A 204 -18.45 3.55 14.73
C ARG A 204 -17.37 3.70 13.67
N ASN A 205 -16.24 4.29 14.02
CA ASN A 205 -15.17 4.45 13.05
C ASN A 205 -13.87 3.86 13.60
N ASP A 206 -13.73 2.55 13.49
CA ASP A 206 -12.44 1.85 13.62
C ASP A 206 -11.43 2.42 12.60
N SER A 207 -11.92 3.06 11.53
CA SER A 207 -11.11 3.82 10.60
C SER A 207 -10.44 5.04 11.24
N TRP A 208 -11.01 5.66 12.29
CA TRP A 208 -10.32 6.74 13.03
C TRP A 208 -9.19 6.19 13.88
N ASP A 209 -9.37 5.02 14.49
CA ASP A 209 -8.33 4.37 15.29
C ASP A 209 -7.13 4.00 14.43
N ILE A 210 -7.34 3.60 13.18
CA ILE A 210 -6.25 3.33 12.22
C ILE A 210 -5.57 4.63 11.72
N ILE A 211 -6.32 5.72 11.61
CA ILE A 211 -5.78 7.03 11.20
C ILE A 211 -4.93 7.65 12.33
N ASN A 212 -5.32 7.42 13.58
CA ASN A 212 -4.64 7.93 14.77
C ASN A 212 -3.64 6.92 15.37
N ALA A 213 -3.69 5.64 14.98
CA ALA A 213 -2.70 4.65 15.33
C ALA A 213 -1.39 4.96 14.59
N GLN A 214 -0.55 5.76 15.23
CA GLN A 214 0.89 5.61 15.04
C GLN A 214 1.23 4.13 15.26
N PRO A 215 2.01 3.48 14.36
CA PRO A 215 2.58 2.18 14.65
C PRO A 215 3.28 2.27 16.01
N SER A 216 2.99 1.36 16.93
CA SER A 216 3.62 1.31 18.27
C SER A 216 5.16 1.15 18.23
N TRP A 217 5.72 0.96 17.04
CA TRP A 217 7.15 0.89 16.75
C TRP A 217 7.79 2.23 16.38
N ILE A 218 7.00 3.29 16.16
CA ILE A 218 7.52 4.67 16.14
C ILE A 218 7.70 5.05 17.60
N GLY A 219 8.86 4.67 18.16
CA GLY A 219 9.24 5.05 19.50
C GLY A 219 9.11 6.56 19.67
N GLY A 220 8.30 6.98 20.62
CA GLY A 220 8.21 8.38 21.01
C GLY A 220 9.61 8.90 21.33
N ARG A 221 10.06 9.89 20.56
CA ARG A 221 11.07 10.84 21.01
C ARG A 221 10.40 12.16 21.34
#